data_AF-A0A221NZK5-F1
#
_entry.id   AF-A0A221NZK5-F1
#
_cell.length_a   1.000
_cell.length_b   1.000
_cell.length_c   1.000
_cell.angle_alpha   90.00
_cell.angle_beta   90.00
_cell.angle_gamma   90.00
#
_symmetry.space_group_name_H-M   'P 1'
#
loop_
_entity.id
_entity.type
_entity.pdbx_description
1 polymer ?
#
loop_
_entity_poly.entity_id
_entity_poly.type
_entity_poly.pdbx_seq_one_letter_code
_entity_poly.pdbx_strand_id
1 'polypeptide(L)' 'MTEVVGPFRKSSYSGQENNCVEVALTVGNGRAVRDSKQHDGPLLAFSPNGWQAFLQQFGHSTRG' A
#
# COMPACT_ATOMS: atom_id res chain seq x y z
N MET A 1 4.45 -16.27 2.90
CA MET A 1 3.29 -16.13 3.81
C MET A 1 3.02 -14.65 3.94
N THR A 2 1.94 -14.14 3.37
CA THR A 2 1.61 -12.69 3.32
C THR A 2 0.68 -12.37 4.48
N GLU A 3 1.19 -12.53 5.69
CA GLU A 3 0.47 -12.18 6.91
C GLU A 3 0.70 -10.71 7.23
N VAL A 4 -0.38 -9.96 7.41
CA VAL A 4 -0.36 -8.55 7.81
C VAL A 4 -0.05 -8.48 9.31
N VAL A 5 1.00 -7.75 9.69
CA VAL A 5 1.50 -7.67 11.08
C VAL A 5 1.30 -6.30 11.73
N GLY A 6 0.72 -5.35 11.01
CA GLY A 6 0.49 -3.99 11.49
C GLY A 6 -0.85 -3.42 11.03
N PRO A 7 -1.31 -2.33 11.66
CA PRO A 7 -2.56 -1.69 11.26
C PRO A 7 -2.45 -1.10 9.86
N PHE A 8 -3.55 -1.14 9.12
CA PHE A 8 -3.69 -0.40 7.87
C PHE A 8 -3.66 1.10 8.14
N ARG A 9 -2.84 1.82 7.38
CA ARG A 9 -2.79 3.28 7.40
C ARG A 9 -3.26 3.84 6.08
N LYS A 10 -4.27 4.71 6.17
CA LYS A 10 -4.83 5.45 5.04
C LYS A 10 -3.85 6.53 4.57
N SER A 11 -3.76 6.72 3.26
CA SER A 11 -2.93 7.78 2.68
C SER A 11 -3.50 9.18 2.97
N SER A 12 -2.64 10.16 3.23
CA SER A 12 -3.05 11.57 3.37
C SER A 12 -3.57 12.19 2.08
N TYR A 13 -3.33 11.54 0.93
CA TYR A 13 -3.88 11.93 -0.38
C TYR A 13 -5.31 11.43 -0.62
N SER A 14 -5.89 10.70 0.34
CA SER A 14 -7.28 10.26 0.30
C SER A 14 -8.22 11.42 0.67
N GLY A 15 -8.53 12.26 -0.32
CA GLY A 15 -9.59 13.26 -0.24
C GLY A 15 -10.99 12.67 -0.40
N GLN A 16 -12.03 13.52 -0.40
CA GLN A 16 -13.44 13.08 -0.53
C GLN A 16 -13.74 12.33 -1.84
N GLU A 17 -12.90 12.48 -2.87
CA GLU A 17 -13.15 11.99 -4.22
C GLU A 17 -12.38 10.69 -4.57
N ASN A 18 -12.68 9.64 -3.81
CA ASN A 18 -12.75 8.27 -4.33
C ASN A 18 -11.49 7.40 -4.50
N ASN A 19 -10.27 7.87 -4.23
CA ASN A 19 -9.04 7.05 -4.38
C ASN A 19 -8.39 6.68 -3.03
N CYS A 20 -9.17 6.05 -2.15
CA CYS A 20 -8.74 5.74 -0.79
C CYS A 20 -8.01 4.39 -0.74
N VAL A 21 -6.68 4.41 -0.74
CA VAL A 21 -5.86 3.21 -0.50
C VAL A 21 -5.34 3.19 0.93
N GLU A 22 -5.23 1.99 1.49
CA GLU A 22 -4.60 1.76 2.79
C GLU A 22 -3.44 0.77 2.65
N VAL A 23 -2.35 1.04 3.39
CA VAL A 23 -1.15 0.20 3.36
C VAL A 23 -0.82 -0.30 4.76
N ALA A 24 -0.45 -1.57 4.87
CA ALA A 24 0.02 -2.21 6.09
C ALA A 24 1.35 -2.96 5.88
N LEU A 25 2.08 -3.19 6.96
CA LEU A 25 3.28 -4.04 6.95
C LEU A 25 2.89 -5.51 6.99
N THR A 26 3.66 -6.35 6.29
CA THR A 26 3.56 -7.81 6.38
C THR A 26 4.78 -8.41 7.06
N VAL A 27 4.67 -9.68 7.46
CA VAL A 27 5.83 -10.49 7.84
C VAL A 27 6.94 -10.38 6.78
N GLY A 28 8.20 -10.42 7.23
CA GLY A 28 9.35 -10.32 6.34
C GLY A 28 9.52 -8.93 5.70
N ASN A 29 8.98 -7.88 6.32
CA ASN A 29 9.12 -6.48 5.89
C ASN A 29 8.45 -6.17 4.53
N GLY A 30 7.46 -6.97 4.12
CA GLY A 30 6.65 -6.71 2.93
C GLY A 30 5.53 -5.69 3.18
N ARG A 31 4.74 -5.41 2.13
CA ARG A 31 3.65 -4.42 2.16
C ARG A 31 2.37 -5.04 1.64
N ALA A 32 1.26 -4.82 2.34
CA ALA A 32 -0.08 -5.15 1.89
C ALA A 32 -0.83 -3.86 1.57
N VAL A 33 -1.47 -3.81 0.41
CA VAL A 33 -2.26 -2.68 -0.07
C VAL A 33 -3.68 -3.16 -0.28
N ARG A 34 -4.65 -2.40 0.23
CA ARG A 34 -6.08 -2.63 -0.06
C ARG A 34 -6.78 -1.33 -0.42
N ASP A 35 -7.91 -1.48 -1.08
CA ASP A 35 -8.87 -0.41 -1.26
C ASP A 35 -9.68 -0.20 0.05
N SER A 36 -9.74 1.04 0.51
CA SER A 36 -10.43 1.42 1.74
C SER A 36 -11.94 1.29 1.64
N LYS A 37 -12.53 1.10 0.46
CA LYS A 37 -13.98 0.92 0.28
C LYS A 37 -14.35 -0.55 0.21
N GLN A 38 -13.38 -1.40 -0.12
CA GLN A 38 -13.54 -2.86 -0.17
C GLN A 38 -12.69 -3.52 0.90
N HIS A 39 -13.11 -3.38 2.17
CA HIS A 39 -12.41 -3.94 3.32
C HIS A 39 -12.22 -5.46 3.25
N ASP A 40 -13.20 -6.17 2.68
CA ASP A 40 -13.20 -7.63 2.45
C ASP A 40 -12.70 -8.02 1.05
N GLY A 41 -12.20 -7.05 0.28
CA GLY A 41 -11.67 -7.25 -1.07
C GLY A 41 -10.28 -7.90 -1.08
N PRO A 42 -9.78 -8.26 -2.26
CA PRO A 42 -8.46 -8.86 -2.42
C PRO A 42 -7.34 -7.90 -1.97
N LEU A 43 -6.39 -8.44 -1.20
CA LEU A 43 -5.20 -7.75 -0.74
C LEU A 43 -4.06 -7.90 -1.76
N LEU A 44 -3.50 -6.78 -2.19
CA LEU A 44 -2.30 -6.80 -3.02
C LEU A 44 -1.07 -6.80 -2.12
N ALA A 45 -0.29 -7.88 -2.15
CA ALA A 45 0.85 -8.06 -1.28
C ALA A 45 2.18 -8.05 -2.05
N PHE A 46 3.14 -7.31 -1.51
CA PHE A 46 4.45 -7.08 -2.10
C PHE A 46 5.56 -7.58 -1.19
N SER A 47 6.56 -8.21 -1.77
CA SER A 47 7.85 -8.43 -1.12
C SER A 47 8.56 -7.08 -0.89
N PRO A 48 9.55 -7.01 0.01
CA PRO A 48 10.33 -5.78 0.23
C PRO A 48 10.92 -5.22 -1.07
N ASN A 49 11.52 -6.10 -1.89
CA ASN A 49 12.15 -5.73 -3.15
C ASN A 49 11.11 -5.31 -4.20
N GLY A 50 9.97 -6.00 -4.27
CA GLY A 50 8.88 -5.64 -5.18
C GLY A 50 8.28 -4.28 -4.85
N TRP A 51 8.12 -3.98 -3.56
CA TRP A 51 7.67 -2.65 -3.12
C TRP A 51 8.68 -1.55 -3.48
N GLN A 52 9.97 -1.79 -3.28
CA GLN A 52 11.00 -0.84 -3.67
C GLN A 52 11.01 -0.58 -5.18
N ALA A 53 10.93 -1.64 -6.00
CA ALA A 53 10.85 -1.51 -7.45
C ALA A 53 9.62 -0.71 -7.90
N PHE A 54 8.46 -0.98 -7.28
CA PHE A 54 7.25 -0.20 -7.52
C PHE A 54 7.46 1.30 -7.21
N LEU A 55 8.04 1.63 -6.06
CA LEU A 55 8.33 3.01 -5.72
C LEU A 55 9.38 3.65 -6.64
N GLN A 56 10.35 2.90 -7.17
CA GLN A 56 11.30 3.45 -8.15
C GLN A 56 10.61 3.76 -9.49
N GLN A 57 9.63 2.94 -9.90
CA GLN A 57 8.89 3.16 -11.14
C GLN A 57 7.99 4.41 -11.08
N PHE A 58 7.38 4.68 -9.93
CA PHE A 58 6.35 5.73 -9.79
C PHE A 58 6.73 6.88 -8.84
N GLY A 59 7.79 6.73 -8.05
CA GLY A 59 8.25 7.69 -7.04
C GLY A 59 9.14 8.81 -7.60
N HIS A 60 9.36 8.85 -8.91
CA HIS A 60 9.87 10.04 -9.62
C HIS A 60 8.77 11.12 -9.69
N SER A 61 8.14 11.48 -8.56
CA SER A 61 7.51 12.78 -8.44
C SER A 61 8.63 13.78 -8.22
N THR A 62 9.10 14.37 -9.33
CA THR A 62 9.86 15.62 -9.30
C THR A 62 9.05 16.60 -8.46
N ARG A 63 9.52 16.88 -7.24
CA ARG A 63 8.96 17.93 -6.40
C ARG A 63 9.42 19.25 -7.02
N GLY A 64 8.65 19.73 -8.00
CA GLY A 64 8.75 21.06 -8.60
C GLY A 64 7.63 21.93 -8.07
#